data_AF-A0A4P8SIZ1-F1
#
_entry.id   AF-A0A4P8SIZ1-F1
#
_cell.length_a   1.000
_cell.length_b   1.000
_cell.length_c   1.000
_cell.angle_alpha   90.00
_cell.angle_beta   90.00
_cell.angle_gamma   90.00
#
_symmetry.space_group_name_H-M   'P 1'
#
loop_
_entity.id
_entity.type
_entity.pdbx_description
1 polymer ?
#
loop_
_entity_poly.entity_id
_entity_poly.type
_entity_poly.pdbx_seq_one_letter_code
_entity_poly.pdbx_strand_id
1 'polypeptide(L)'
;MSVLKFKELPSDIKRSAYFGRQAGGNMSQRSGEMTRDESFTLARLQQFSLFDYESYCARGEEFRHRLSGAVLHALKLPDVWRTDCESRAEWGGVFPVHLRLIHRKNKHVVIDILSPGGESPFWHGLMWLNPDHTGLYFWNSELLEIETIGQLLKRIDAMVRAGYAVGDISGALRQEGIN
;
A
#
# COMPACT_ATOMS: atom_id res chain seq x y z
N MET A 1 47.90 -20.70 23.93
CA MET A 1 47.65 -20.57 22.48
C MET A 1 46.73 -21.70 22.05
N SER A 2 45.53 -21.39 21.56
CA SER A 2 44.71 -22.31 20.78
C SER A 2 43.89 -21.45 19.82
N VAL A 3 44.11 -21.67 18.52
CA VAL A 3 43.47 -20.96 17.41
C VAL A 3 42.21 -21.75 17.05
N LEU A 4 41.04 -21.17 17.27
CA LEU A 4 39.78 -21.71 16.74
C LEU A 4 39.58 -21.19 15.31
N LYS A 5 39.58 -22.14 14.37
CA LYS A 5 39.31 -21.93 12.93
C LYS A 5 37.97 -21.23 12.72
N PHE A 6 37.99 -20.15 11.96
CA PHE A 6 36.79 -19.61 11.30
C PHE A 6 36.21 -20.67 10.36
N LYS A 7 34.94 -21.00 10.57
CA LYS A 7 34.17 -21.83 9.66
C LYS A 7 33.48 -20.88 8.69
N GLU A 8 33.99 -20.80 7.46
CA GLU A 8 33.35 -20.04 6.38
C GLU A 8 31.92 -20.57 6.16
N LEU A 9 30.94 -19.67 6.20
CA LEU A 9 29.55 -19.95 5.88
C LEU A 9 29.39 -19.90 4.34
N PRO A 10 28.67 -20.84 3.72
CA PRO A 10 28.50 -20.88 2.27
C PRO A 10 27.74 -19.65 1.76
N SER A 11 28.26 -19.06 0.68
CA SER A 11 27.73 -17.88 0.00
C SER A 11 26.52 -18.18 -0.89
N ASP A 12 25.45 -18.77 -0.34
CA ASP A 12 24.21 -19.03 -1.08
C ASP A 12 23.00 -18.47 -0.32
N ILE A 13 22.90 -17.14 -0.28
CA ILE A 13 21.64 -16.46 0.05
C ILE A 13 20.76 -16.53 -1.21
N LYS A 14 19.86 -17.51 -1.25
CA LYS A 14 18.74 -17.52 -2.18
C LYS A 14 17.94 -16.23 -2.00
N ARG A 15 17.99 -15.35 -3.01
CA ARG A 15 17.01 -14.28 -3.20
C ARG A 15 15.62 -14.90 -3.15
N SER A 16 14.78 -14.43 -2.24
CA SER A 16 13.36 -14.78 -2.19
C SER A 16 12.75 -14.46 -3.55
N ALA A 17 12.46 -15.51 -4.32
CA ALA A 17 11.82 -15.40 -5.62
C ALA A 17 10.35 -15.10 -5.37
N TYR A 18 9.99 -13.81 -5.42
CA TYR A 18 8.61 -13.40 -5.59
C TYR A 18 8.11 -13.98 -6.93
N PHE A 19 6.91 -14.55 -6.89
CA PHE A 19 6.37 -15.41 -7.94
C PHE A 19 6.41 -14.72 -9.32
N GLY A 20 6.78 -15.52 -10.32
CA GLY A 20 7.12 -15.08 -11.66
C GLY A 20 5.99 -14.35 -12.38
N ARG A 21 6.33 -13.16 -12.91
CA ARG A 21 5.59 -12.43 -13.93
C ARG A 21 5.48 -13.31 -15.19
N GLN A 22 4.30 -13.88 -15.47
CA GLN A 22 4.02 -14.40 -16.80
C GLN A 22 3.63 -13.22 -17.71
N ALA A 23 4.48 -12.97 -18.71
CA ALA A 23 4.22 -12.01 -19.75
C ALA A 23 3.15 -12.53 -20.72
N GLY A 24 2.17 -11.68 -21.05
CA GLY A 24 1.48 -11.73 -22.33
C GLY A 24 0.20 -12.56 -22.37
N GLY A 25 -0.94 -11.91 -22.17
CA GLY A 25 -2.24 -12.36 -22.67
C GLY A 25 -2.93 -11.19 -23.36
N ASN A 26 -3.14 -11.28 -24.68
CA ASN A 26 -3.94 -10.34 -25.45
C ASN A 26 -5.36 -10.32 -24.90
N MET A 27 -5.73 -9.27 -24.17
CA MET A 27 -7.10 -9.07 -23.69
C MET A 27 -7.74 -7.92 -24.47
N SER A 28 -8.81 -8.26 -25.17
CA SER A 28 -9.66 -7.37 -25.97
C SER A 28 -10.01 -6.10 -25.20
N GLN A 29 -9.39 -4.99 -25.60
CA GLN A 29 -9.58 -3.66 -25.03
C GLN A 29 -11.00 -3.14 -25.30
N ARG A 30 -11.81 -3.03 -24.23
CA ARG A 30 -12.69 -1.87 -24.08
C ARG A 30 -11.95 -0.80 -23.28
N SER A 31 -10.75 -0.42 -23.73
CA SER A 31 -10.08 0.76 -23.21
C SER A 31 -10.76 1.97 -23.85
N GLY A 32 -11.75 2.55 -23.17
CA GLY A 32 -12.06 3.95 -23.42
C GLY A 32 -10.77 4.74 -23.29
N GLU A 33 -10.41 5.51 -24.30
CA GLU A 33 -9.17 6.27 -24.33
C GLU A 33 -9.22 7.34 -23.21
N MET A 34 -8.58 7.05 -22.09
CA MET A 34 -8.61 7.91 -20.89
C MET A 34 -7.61 9.06 -21.08
N THR A 35 -8.09 10.28 -21.31
CA THR A 35 -7.23 11.41 -21.70
C THR A 35 -6.45 12.01 -20.52
N ARG A 36 -5.51 12.91 -20.81
CA ARG A 36 -4.73 13.65 -19.82
C ARG A 36 -5.60 14.60 -18.95
N ASP A 37 -6.85 14.86 -19.29
CA ASP A 37 -7.71 15.76 -18.51
C ASP A 37 -8.75 15.03 -17.65
N GLU A 38 -8.62 13.71 -17.50
CA GLU A 38 -9.57 12.94 -16.71
C GLU A 38 -9.49 13.33 -15.23
N SER A 39 -10.61 13.82 -14.70
CA SER A 39 -10.82 14.07 -13.29
C SER A 39 -11.26 12.79 -12.59
N PHE A 40 -10.52 12.37 -11.58
CA PHE A 40 -10.90 11.23 -10.74
C PHE A 40 -11.86 11.65 -9.65
N THR A 41 -13.12 11.25 -9.77
CA THR A 41 -14.06 11.26 -8.65
C THR A 41 -13.95 9.96 -7.85
N LEU A 42 -14.38 9.96 -6.59
CA LEU A 42 -14.44 8.72 -5.79
C LEU A 42 -15.28 7.64 -6.49
N ALA A 43 -16.43 8.02 -7.04
CA ALA A 43 -17.31 7.11 -7.78
C ALA A 43 -16.58 6.47 -8.98
N ARG A 44 -15.71 7.23 -9.66
CA ARG A 44 -14.90 6.71 -10.76
C ARG A 44 -13.86 5.70 -10.26
N LEU A 45 -13.15 6.01 -9.18
CA LEU A 45 -12.15 5.12 -8.57
C LEU A 45 -12.78 3.80 -8.08
N GLN A 46 -14.01 3.84 -7.55
CA GLN A 46 -14.75 2.65 -7.10
C GLN A 46 -15.27 1.79 -8.26
N GLN A 47 -15.42 2.35 -9.46
CA GLN A 47 -15.84 1.62 -10.66
C GLN A 47 -14.68 0.99 -11.44
N PHE A 48 -13.43 1.32 -11.07
CA PHE A 48 -12.27 0.74 -11.73
C PHE A 48 -12.18 -0.76 -11.45
N SER A 49 -11.96 -1.53 -12.51
CA SER A 49 -11.44 -2.88 -12.38
C SER A 49 -9.94 -2.85 -12.05
N LEU A 50 -9.40 -3.97 -11.57
CA LEU A 50 -7.94 -4.14 -11.39
C LEU A 50 -7.15 -3.86 -12.69
N PHE A 51 -7.74 -4.17 -13.86
CA PHE A 51 -7.09 -3.91 -15.15
C PHE A 51 -7.08 -2.42 -15.51
N ASP A 52 -8.06 -1.65 -15.06
CA ASP A 52 -8.09 -0.19 -15.26
C ASP A 52 -6.98 0.48 -14.45
N TYR A 53 -6.78 0.04 -13.19
CA TYR A 53 -5.67 0.49 -12.35
C TYR A 53 -4.31 0.22 -13.02
N GLU A 54 -4.08 -1.03 -13.45
CA GLU A 54 -2.83 -1.43 -14.13
C GLU A 54 -2.62 -0.67 -15.44
N SER A 55 -3.65 -0.61 -16.29
CA SER A 55 -3.57 0.05 -17.60
C SER A 55 -3.29 1.54 -17.46
N TYR A 56 -3.85 2.20 -16.44
CA TYR A 56 -3.58 3.61 -16.19
C TYR A 56 -2.15 3.83 -15.69
N CYS A 57 -1.69 3.01 -14.74
CA CYS A 57 -0.33 3.08 -14.22
C CYS A 57 0.74 2.79 -15.29
N ALA A 58 0.46 1.84 -16.20
CA ALA A 58 1.37 1.44 -17.28
C ALA A 58 1.69 2.57 -18.28
N ARG A 59 0.95 3.68 -18.26
CA ARG A 59 1.19 4.87 -19.09
C ARG A 59 2.37 5.72 -18.62
N GLY A 60 2.88 5.45 -17.43
CA GLY A 60 4.09 6.07 -16.88
C GLY A 60 3.88 6.85 -15.59
N GLU A 61 4.98 7.42 -15.11
CA GLU A 61 5.10 8.08 -13.80
C GLU A 61 4.03 9.15 -13.55
N GLU A 62 3.78 10.06 -14.49
CA GLU A 62 2.79 11.13 -14.31
C GLU A 62 1.38 10.58 -14.05
N PHE A 63 1.01 9.52 -14.76
CA PHE A 63 -0.29 8.87 -14.60
C PHE A 63 -0.37 8.13 -13.26
N ARG A 64 0.67 7.37 -12.90
CA ARG A 64 0.75 6.74 -11.56
C ARG A 64 0.62 7.76 -10.43
N HIS A 65 1.33 8.88 -10.54
CA HIS A 65 1.31 9.95 -9.55
C HIS A 65 -0.07 10.59 -9.44
N ARG A 66 -0.75 10.84 -10.57
CA ARG A 66 -2.12 11.39 -10.59
C ARG A 66 -3.15 10.44 -9.99
N LEU A 67 -3.07 9.16 -10.33
CA LEU A 67 -3.96 8.15 -9.76
C LEU A 67 -3.78 8.06 -8.24
N SER A 68 -2.53 8.05 -7.78
CA SER A 68 -2.20 8.09 -6.36
C SER A 68 -2.70 9.37 -5.67
N GLY A 69 -2.52 10.52 -6.31
CA GLY A 69 -3.00 11.81 -5.84
C GLY A 69 -4.53 11.88 -5.75
N ALA A 70 -5.24 11.25 -6.69
CA ALA A 70 -6.69 11.16 -6.65
C ALA A 70 -7.22 10.33 -5.47
N VAL A 71 -6.58 9.19 -5.20
CA VAL A 71 -6.91 8.35 -4.03
C VAL A 71 -6.61 9.10 -2.73
N LEU A 72 -5.44 9.75 -2.63
CA LEU A 72 -5.10 10.60 -1.48
C LEU A 72 -6.11 11.72 -1.26
N HIS A 73 -6.53 12.40 -2.32
CA HIS A 73 -7.54 13.46 -2.26
C HIS A 73 -8.89 12.91 -1.80
N ALA A 74 -9.30 11.73 -2.28
CA ALA A 74 -10.54 11.08 -1.86
C ALA A 74 -10.54 10.73 -0.36
N LEU A 75 -9.40 10.29 0.19
CA LEU A 75 -9.25 9.90 1.59
C LEU A 75 -9.47 11.04 2.59
N LYS A 76 -9.32 12.31 2.18
CA LYS A 76 -9.49 13.51 3.04
C LYS A 76 -8.80 13.36 4.40
N LEU A 77 -7.53 12.97 4.35
CA LEU A 77 -6.76 12.59 5.54
C LEU A 77 -6.60 13.79 6.50
N PRO A 78 -6.73 13.57 7.82
CA PRO A 78 -6.42 14.61 8.79
C PRO A 78 -4.93 14.97 8.79
N ASP A 79 -4.61 16.21 9.17
CA ASP A 79 -3.23 16.75 9.18
C ASP A 79 -2.25 15.99 10.10
N VAL A 80 -2.75 15.09 10.95
CA VAL A 80 -1.90 14.22 11.78
C VAL A 80 -1.08 13.23 10.95
N TRP A 81 -1.41 13.04 9.67
CA TRP A 81 -0.69 12.19 8.74
C TRP A 81 0.20 13.01 7.81
N ARG A 82 1.44 12.55 7.63
CA ARG A 82 2.26 12.91 6.47
C ARG A 82 2.02 11.84 5.41
N THR A 83 1.87 12.26 4.16
CA THR A 83 1.59 11.38 3.04
C THR A 83 2.76 11.34 2.07
N ASP A 84 2.95 10.20 1.45
CA ASP A 84 3.85 9.97 0.32
C ASP A 84 3.21 8.93 -0.61
N CYS A 85 3.67 8.85 -1.86
CA CYS A 85 3.16 7.89 -2.82
C CYS A 85 4.23 7.42 -3.81
N GLU A 86 4.19 6.14 -4.15
CA GLU A 86 5.14 5.56 -5.07
C GLU A 86 4.92 6.05 -6.51
N SER A 87 5.96 6.62 -7.13
CA SER A 87 5.85 7.22 -8.47
C SER A 87 6.68 6.50 -9.54
N ARG A 88 7.82 5.93 -9.17
CA ARG A 88 8.85 5.35 -10.07
C ARG A 88 9.25 3.93 -9.70
N ALA A 89 8.39 3.21 -8.98
CA ALA A 89 8.68 1.88 -8.44
C ALA A 89 9.77 1.85 -7.35
N GLU A 90 9.99 2.96 -6.64
CA GLU A 90 10.95 3.07 -5.53
C GLU A 90 10.66 2.14 -4.34
N TRP A 91 9.45 1.60 -4.25
CA TRP A 91 8.99 0.63 -3.25
C TRP A 91 8.65 -0.73 -3.88
N GLY A 92 9.11 -0.99 -5.11
CA GLY A 92 8.96 -2.25 -5.83
C GLY A 92 7.98 -2.20 -7.01
N GLY A 93 7.13 -1.17 -7.09
CA GLY A 93 6.22 -0.93 -8.20
C GLY A 93 5.13 -1.98 -8.35
N VAL A 94 4.82 -2.70 -7.27
CA VAL A 94 3.94 -3.89 -7.28
C VAL A 94 2.48 -3.50 -7.48
N PHE A 95 2.03 -2.45 -6.79
CA PHE A 95 0.64 -2.00 -6.85
C PHE A 95 0.53 -0.75 -7.72
N PRO A 96 -0.54 -0.59 -8.52
CA PRO A 96 -0.78 0.63 -9.29
C PRO A 96 -0.83 1.90 -8.45
N VAL A 97 -1.43 1.82 -7.25
CA VAL A 97 -1.39 2.86 -6.22
C VAL A 97 -0.78 2.26 -4.96
N HIS A 98 0.31 2.87 -4.49
CA HIS A 98 0.94 2.57 -3.22
C HIS A 98 1.13 3.90 -2.48
N LEU A 99 0.31 4.12 -1.46
CA LEU A 99 0.40 5.28 -0.59
C LEU A 99 1.08 4.90 0.70
N ARG A 100 1.88 5.82 1.26
CA ARG A 100 2.48 5.68 2.58
C ARG A 100 2.06 6.84 3.48
N LEU A 101 1.47 6.49 4.61
CA LEU A 101 0.98 7.41 5.63
C LEU A 101 1.84 7.26 6.87
N ILE A 102 2.46 8.35 7.32
CA ILE A 102 3.33 8.38 8.50
C ILE A 102 2.69 9.29 9.54
N HIS A 103 2.44 8.76 10.74
CA HIS A 103 1.84 9.56 11.79
C HIS A 103 2.82 10.62 12.32
N ARG A 104 2.43 11.89 12.33
CA ARG A 104 3.33 13.01 12.70
C ARG A 104 3.82 12.96 14.14
N LYS A 105 2.99 12.48 15.08
CA LYS A 105 3.39 12.35 16.50
C LYS A 105 4.22 11.10 16.78
N ASN A 106 4.11 10.07 15.95
CA ASN A 106 4.82 8.81 16.15
C ASN A 106 5.26 8.26 14.79
N LYS A 107 6.49 8.56 14.40
CA LYS A 107 7.09 8.17 13.11
C LYS A 107 7.17 6.66 12.90
N HIS A 108 7.01 5.85 13.95
CA HIS A 108 7.01 4.40 13.87
C HIS A 108 5.64 3.85 13.47
N VAL A 109 4.58 4.65 13.55
CA VAL A 109 3.26 4.32 12.98
C VAL A 109 3.29 4.68 11.51
N VAL A 110 3.58 3.66 10.69
CA VAL A 110 3.59 3.75 9.22
C VAL A 110 2.52 2.80 8.67
N ILE A 111 1.68 3.35 7.80
CA ILE A 111 0.57 2.64 7.16
C ILE A 111 0.72 2.78 5.65
N ASP A 112 0.64 1.68 4.93
CA ASP A 112 0.53 1.68 3.49
C ASP A 112 -0.90 1.35 3.06
N ILE A 113 -1.41 2.09 2.06
CA ILE A 113 -2.67 1.80 1.38
C ILE A 113 -2.34 1.36 -0.04
N LEU A 114 -2.76 0.14 -0.41
CA LEU A 114 -2.38 -0.53 -1.65
C LEU A 114 -3.63 -0.81 -2.48
N SER A 115 -3.61 -0.48 -3.77
CA SER A 115 -4.75 -0.75 -4.67
C SER A 115 -4.80 -2.20 -5.16
N PRO A 116 -5.94 -2.63 -5.73
CA PRO A 116 -6.01 -3.76 -6.62
C PRO A 116 -5.02 -3.61 -7.79
N GLY A 117 -4.56 -4.75 -8.30
CA GLY A 117 -3.65 -4.87 -9.43
C GLY A 117 -3.35 -6.33 -9.75
N GLY A 118 -2.25 -6.59 -10.45
CA GLY A 118 -1.83 -7.93 -10.85
C GLY A 118 -1.45 -8.84 -9.68
N GLU A 119 -0.98 -8.27 -8.56
CA GLU A 119 -0.59 -9.02 -7.37
C GLU A 119 -1.80 -9.41 -6.50
N SER A 120 -2.81 -8.54 -6.41
CA SER A 120 -3.99 -8.77 -5.58
C SER A 120 -5.21 -8.06 -6.15
N PRO A 121 -6.40 -8.69 -6.12
CA PRO A 121 -7.64 -8.04 -6.56
C PRO A 121 -8.24 -7.10 -5.51
N PHE A 122 -7.65 -7.00 -4.30
CA PHE A 122 -8.20 -6.22 -3.20
C PHE A 122 -7.40 -4.94 -2.95
N TRP A 123 -8.08 -3.95 -2.40
CA TRP A 123 -7.43 -2.90 -1.63
C TRP A 123 -6.91 -3.46 -0.31
N HIS A 124 -5.78 -2.94 0.14
CA HIS A 124 -5.15 -3.34 1.39
C HIS A 124 -4.77 -2.14 2.26
N GLY A 125 -4.90 -2.34 3.58
CA GLY A 125 -4.30 -1.50 4.60
C GLY A 125 -3.24 -2.30 5.33
N LEU A 126 -1.99 -1.88 5.23
CA LEU A 126 -0.83 -2.54 5.80
C LEU A 126 -0.18 -1.64 6.86
N MET A 127 0.00 -2.12 8.08
CA MET A 127 0.75 -1.40 9.12
C MET A 127 2.12 -2.04 9.30
N TRP A 128 3.18 -1.25 9.31
CA TRP A 128 4.54 -1.73 9.55
C TRP A 128 4.83 -1.83 11.05
N LEU A 129 5.21 -3.02 11.51
CA LEU A 129 5.69 -3.27 12.88
C LEU A 129 7.19 -3.03 12.98
N ASN A 130 7.89 -3.49 11.94
CA ASN A 130 9.30 -3.23 11.70
C ASN A 130 9.38 -2.69 10.26
N PRO A 131 9.87 -1.45 10.06
CA PRO A 131 9.88 -0.79 8.74
C PRO A 131 10.50 -1.62 7.62
N ASP A 132 11.42 -2.53 7.94
CA ASP A 132 12.20 -3.26 6.95
C ASP A 132 11.71 -4.69 6.67
N HIS A 133 10.91 -5.28 7.58
CA HIS A 133 10.75 -6.75 7.59
C HIS A 133 9.38 -7.29 7.99
N THR A 134 8.50 -6.51 8.62
CA THR A 134 7.25 -7.07 9.14
C THR A 134 6.12 -6.08 9.06
N GLY A 135 5.13 -6.39 8.22
CA GLY A 135 3.87 -5.68 8.13
C GLY A 135 2.69 -6.56 8.54
N LEU A 136 1.60 -5.92 8.94
CA LEU A 136 0.31 -6.52 9.27
C LEU A 136 -0.78 -5.92 8.39
N TYR A 137 -1.47 -6.76 7.62
CA TYR A 137 -2.72 -6.36 6.98
C TYR A 137 -3.81 -6.18 8.04
N PHE A 138 -4.36 -4.97 8.14
CA PHE A 138 -5.43 -4.63 9.08
C PHE A 138 -6.77 -4.33 8.38
N TRP A 139 -6.77 -4.21 7.04
CA TRP A 139 -7.95 -4.01 6.22
C TRP A 139 -7.73 -4.62 4.84
N ASN A 140 -8.76 -5.26 4.30
CA ASN A 140 -8.84 -5.71 2.92
C ASN A 140 -10.26 -5.49 2.39
N SER A 141 -10.45 -4.91 1.20
CA SER A 141 -11.77 -4.78 0.58
C SER A 141 -11.67 -4.80 -0.95
N GLU A 142 -12.72 -5.25 -1.63
CA GLU A 142 -12.84 -5.17 -3.10
C GLU A 142 -13.02 -3.72 -3.56
N LEU A 143 -13.62 -2.87 -2.71
CA LEU A 143 -13.93 -1.49 -3.03
C LEU A 143 -13.05 -0.52 -2.23
N LEU A 144 -12.85 0.67 -2.81
CA LEU A 144 -12.23 1.78 -2.09
C LEU A 144 -13.24 2.38 -1.09
N GLU A 145 -13.22 1.86 0.14
CA GLU A 145 -14.11 2.27 1.24
C GLU A 145 -13.50 3.39 2.07
N ILE A 146 -13.67 4.63 1.60
CA ILE A 146 -13.07 5.81 2.23
C ILE A 146 -13.56 5.99 3.69
N GLU A 147 -14.84 5.73 3.99
CA GLU A 147 -15.32 5.84 5.37
C GLU A 147 -14.64 4.84 6.30
N THR A 148 -14.53 3.56 5.89
CA THR A 148 -13.87 2.50 6.67
C THR A 148 -12.42 2.86 6.94
N ILE A 149 -11.66 3.25 5.90
CA ILE A 149 -10.26 3.66 6.04
C ILE A 149 -10.17 4.87 6.99
N GLY A 150 -11.04 5.87 6.83
CA GLY A 150 -11.06 7.05 7.68
C GLY A 150 -11.33 6.74 9.16
N GLN A 151 -12.24 5.80 9.45
CA GLN A 151 -12.52 5.34 10.82
C GLN A 151 -11.32 4.61 11.43
N LEU A 152 -10.67 3.73 10.67
CA LEU A 152 -9.45 3.03 11.11
C LEU A 152 -8.32 4.02 11.43
N LEU A 153 -8.07 4.98 10.55
CA LEU A 153 -7.04 5.99 10.77
C LEU A 153 -7.34 6.88 11.98
N LYS A 154 -8.61 7.22 12.23
CA LYS A 154 -9.03 7.94 13.45
C LYS A 154 -8.80 7.11 14.72
N ARG A 155 -9.12 5.82 14.68
CA ARG A 155 -8.86 4.90 15.79
C ARG A 155 -7.36 4.79 16.09
N ILE A 156 -6.54 4.72 15.04
CA ILE A 156 -5.08 4.70 15.18
C ILE A 156 -4.55 6.01 15.79
N ASP A 157 -5.00 7.18 15.33
CA ASP A 157 -4.63 8.47 15.95
C ASP A 157 -5.03 8.51 17.43
N ALA A 158 -6.22 8.03 17.78
CA ALA A 158 -6.66 7.96 19.18
C ALA A 158 -5.74 7.11 20.06
N MET A 159 -5.33 5.92 19.58
CA MET A 159 -4.38 5.07 20.30
C MET A 159 -2.99 5.71 20.41
N VAL A 160 -2.52 6.37 19.35
CA VAL A 160 -1.26 7.13 19.41
C VAL A 160 -1.32 8.26 20.44
N ARG A 161 -2.43 8.99 20.51
CA ARG A 161 -2.64 10.06 21.51
C ARG A 161 -2.73 9.52 22.93
N ALA A 162 -3.24 8.31 23.10
CA ALA A 162 -3.27 7.61 24.38
C ALA A 162 -1.91 6.99 24.77
N GLY A 163 -0.88 7.09 23.91
CA GLY A 163 0.48 6.66 24.21
C GLY A 163 0.78 5.19 23.92
N TYR A 164 -0.06 4.53 23.12
CA TYR A 164 0.14 3.13 22.76
C TYR A 164 1.38 2.96 21.88
N ALA A 165 2.15 1.88 22.11
CA ALA A 165 3.24 1.52 21.22
C ALA A 165 2.70 0.89 19.92
N VAL A 166 3.51 0.86 18.86
CA VAL A 166 3.11 0.29 17.54
C VAL A 166 2.68 -1.17 17.69
N GLY A 167 3.37 -1.95 18.52
CA GLY A 167 3.01 -3.33 18.82
C GLY A 167 1.61 -3.45 19.41
N ASP A 168 1.27 -2.61 20.38
CA ASP A 168 -0.05 -2.62 21.03
C ASP A 168 -1.16 -2.19 20.07
N ILE A 169 -0.90 -1.16 19.27
CA ILE A 169 -1.81 -0.70 18.21
C ILE A 169 -2.09 -1.86 17.24
N SER A 170 -1.04 -2.55 16.79
CA SER A 170 -1.19 -3.68 15.87
C SER A 170 -1.96 -4.85 16.48
N GLY A 171 -1.75 -5.13 17.76
CA GLY A 171 -2.50 -6.15 18.51
C GLY A 171 -3.98 -5.80 18.58
N ALA A 172 -4.31 -4.54 18.90
CA ALA A 172 -5.68 -4.04 18.95
C ALA A 172 -6.38 -4.07 17.59
N LEU A 173 -5.66 -3.79 16.50
CA LEU A 173 -6.20 -3.90 15.14
C LEU A 173 -6.44 -5.36 14.71
N ARG A 174 -5.64 -6.33 15.17
CA ARG A 174 -5.86 -7.76 14.88
C ARG A 174 -7.07 -8.33 15.60
N GLN A 175 -7.27 -7.96 16.87
CA GLN A 175 -8.31 -8.54 17.71
C GLN A 175 -9.70 -8.04 17.35
N GLU A 176 -9.82 -6.78 16.98
CA GLU A 176 -11.07 -6.13 16.64
C GLU A 176 -11.16 -5.93 15.13
N GLY A 177 -11.08 -7.02 14.37
CA GLY A 177 -11.30 -7.00 12.92
C GLY A 177 -12.52 -6.15 12.57
N ILE A 178 -12.48 -5.51 11.40
CA ILE A 178 -13.55 -4.61 10.95
C ILE A 178 -14.85 -5.41 10.89
N ASN A 179 -15.76 -5.13 11.83
CA ASN A 179 -17.13 -5.63 11.80
C ASN A 179 -17.94 -4.92 10.70
#